data_AF-A0A8X7BZS4-F1
#
_entry.id   AF-A0A8X7BZS4-F1
#
_cell.length_a   1.000
_cell.length_b   1.000
_cell.length_c   1.000
_cell.angle_alpha   90.00
_cell.angle_beta   90.00
_cell.angle_gamma   90.00
#
_symmetry.space_group_name_H-M   'P 1'
#
loop_
_entity.id
_entity.type
_entity.pdbx_description
1 polymer ?
#
loop_
_entity_poly.entity_id
_entity_poly.type
_entity_poly.pdbx_seq_one_letter_code
_entity_poly.pdbx_strand_id
1 'polypeptide(L)'
;MEVSALKAERKGLRTAFSLSLKKIETKLMKENIDMNQLLILKTQFMDKFQKLDTCQNLVSKQLLELKDAAQEYLDDMEDAENDRDHYIEMCSRIDLKIRETVAPTETENRKSCLPEEILVAWERKRNAETDAKGSRTLEHLMTFLRLEVLGKEMVQLAKSGFGTPI
;
A
#
# COMPACT_ATOMS: atom_id res chain seq x y z
N MET A 1 -8.10 35.38 15.28
CA MET A 1 -8.59 34.45 16.31
C MET A 1 -7.62 34.51 17.47
N GLU A 2 -8.10 34.55 18.72
CA GLU A 2 -7.23 34.62 19.89
C GLU A 2 -6.54 33.27 20.13
N VAL A 3 -5.25 33.27 20.54
CA VAL A 3 -4.46 32.05 20.79
C VAL A 3 -5.15 31.10 21.76
N SER A 4 -5.81 31.66 22.79
CA SER A 4 -6.57 30.92 23.79
C SER A 4 -7.72 30.11 23.19
N ALA A 5 -8.45 30.68 22.23
CA ALA A 5 -9.55 30.02 21.53
C ALA A 5 -9.05 28.88 20.65
N LEU A 6 -7.97 29.09 19.89
CA LEU A 6 -7.35 28.02 19.08
C LEU A 6 -6.83 26.87 19.95
N LYS A 7 -6.22 27.18 21.10
CA LYS A 7 -5.77 26.15 22.06
C LYS A 7 -6.94 25.33 22.62
N ALA A 8 -8.08 25.98 22.90
CA ALA A 8 -9.29 25.29 23.33
C ALA A 8 -9.87 24.37 22.24
N GLU A 9 -9.94 24.86 20.99
CA GLU A 9 -10.36 24.06 19.83
C GLU A 9 -9.43 22.86 19.63
N ARG A 10 -8.11 23.08 19.65
CA ARG A 10 -7.10 22.03 19.52
C ARG A 10 -7.25 20.95 20.59
N LYS A 11 -7.54 21.33 21.84
CA LYS A 11 -7.77 20.36 22.92
C LYS A 11 -8.96 19.44 22.61
N GLY A 12 -10.02 19.99 22.02
CA GLY A 12 -11.16 19.21 21.53
C GLY A 12 -10.76 18.25 20.40
N LEU A 13 -9.98 18.74 19.44
CA LEU A 13 -9.47 17.93 18.32
C LEU A 13 -8.54 16.80 18.79
N ARG A 14 -7.60 17.08 19.70
CA ARG A 14 -6.72 16.06 20.34
C ARG A 14 -7.56 14.97 21.00
N THR A 15 -8.58 15.35 21.78
CA THR A 15 -9.47 14.39 22.43
C THR A 15 -10.19 13.49 21.40
N ALA A 16 -10.74 14.08 20.34
CA ALA A 16 -11.43 13.34 19.28
C ALA A 16 -10.47 12.42 18.49
N PHE A 17 -9.23 12.86 18.27
CA PHE A 17 -8.15 12.07 17.68
C PHE A 17 -7.79 10.88 18.57
N SER A 18 -7.50 11.09 19.85
CA SER A 18 -7.18 10.02 20.81
C SER A 18 -8.30 8.98 20.95
N LEU A 19 -9.56 9.41 20.93
CA LEU A 19 -10.70 8.48 20.91
C LEU A 19 -10.74 7.65 19.63
N SER A 20 -10.39 8.25 18.49
CA SER A 20 -10.32 7.53 17.21
C SER A 20 -9.17 6.53 17.17
N LEU A 21 -8.00 6.88 17.74
CA LEU A 21 -6.87 5.96 17.93
C LEU A 21 -7.33 4.69 18.67
N LYS A 22 -7.91 4.86 19.87
CA LYS A 22 -8.42 3.75 20.69
C LYS A 22 -9.47 2.93 19.96
N LYS A 23 -10.36 3.58 19.20
CA LYS A 23 -11.39 2.89 18.41
C LYS A 23 -10.79 2.02 17.31
N ILE A 24 -9.74 2.49 16.63
CA ILE A 24 -9.05 1.70 15.60
C ILE A 24 -8.25 0.57 16.25
N GLU A 25 -7.52 0.86 17.32
CA GLU A 25 -6.74 -0.15 18.05
C GLU A 25 -7.61 -1.32 18.54
N THR A 26 -8.74 -1.02 19.17
CA THR A 26 -9.72 -2.04 19.59
C THR A 26 -10.32 -2.81 18.41
N LYS A 27 -10.40 -2.21 17.21
CA LYS A 27 -10.84 -2.90 15.99
C LYS A 27 -9.74 -3.83 15.46
N LEU A 28 -8.47 -3.40 15.50
CA LEU A 28 -7.31 -4.18 15.06
C LEU A 28 -7.02 -5.39 15.96
N MET A 29 -7.43 -5.36 17.23
CA MET A 29 -7.30 -6.48 18.17
C MET A 29 -8.31 -7.63 17.93
N LYS A 30 -9.30 -7.45 17.05
CA LYS A 30 -10.33 -8.48 16.80
C LYS A 30 -9.82 -9.50 15.78
N GLU A 31 -10.15 -10.78 16.00
CA GLU A 31 -9.77 -11.88 15.09
C GLU A 31 -10.39 -11.74 13.69
N ASN A 32 -11.66 -11.36 13.62
CA ASN A 32 -12.36 -11.12 12.36
C ASN A 32 -12.64 -9.63 12.16
N ILE A 33 -11.83 -8.98 11.31
CA ILE A 33 -11.93 -7.56 11.04
C ILE A 33 -12.80 -7.33 9.79
N ASP A 34 -13.92 -6.65 9.99
CA ASP A 34 -14.67 -6.07 8.86
C ASP A 34 -13.83 -4.98 8.18
N MET A 35 -13.35 -5.30 6.98
CA MET A 35 -12.45 -4.45 6.20
C MET A 35 -13.10 -3.16 5.71
N ASN A 36 -14.39 -3.20 5.35
CA ASN A 36 -15.10 -1.99 4.91
C ASN A 36 -15.22 -1.02 6.07
N GLN A 37 -15.55 -1.52 7.27
CA GLN A 37 -15.56 -0.68 8.47
C GLN A 37 -14.15 -0.15 8.81
N LEU A 38 -13.11 -0.96 8.67
CA LEU A 38 -11.73 -0.52 8.92
C LEU A 38 -11.31 0.61 7.97
N LEU A 39 -11.64 0.50 6.68
CA LEU A 39 -11.37 1.55 5.69
C LEU A 39 -12.12 2.85 6.01
N ILE A 40 -13.40 2.77 6.38
CA ILE A 40 -14.18 3.95 6.79
C ILE A 40 -13.55 4.60 8.03
N LEU A 41 -13.16 3.80 9.02
CA LEU A 41 -12.48 4.30 10.22
C LEU A 41 -11.14 4.95 9.88
N LYS A 42 -10.37 4.39 8.94
CA LYS A 42 -9.12 4.97 8.45
C LYS A 42 -9.35 6.37 7.86
N THR A 43 -10.29 6.51 6.93
CA THR A 43 -10.60 7.82 6.32
C THR A 43 -11.03 8.84 7.37
N GLN A 44 -11.96 8.46 8.26
CA GLN A 44 -12.41 9.33 9.34
C GLN A 44 -11.30 9.71 10.34
N PHE A 45 -10.29 8.86 10.49
CA PHE A 45 -9.14 9.11 11.34
C PHE A 45 -8.16 10.09 10.69
N MET A 46 -7.86 9.89 9.40
CA MET A 46 -7.07 10.82 8.60
C MET A 46 -7.68 12.23 8.59
N ASP A 47 -8.99 12.35 8.38
CA ASP A 47 -9.68 13.65 8.40
C ASP A 47 -9.57 14.36 9.76
N LYS A 48 -9.67 13.61 10.86
CA LYS A 48 -9.52 14.18 12.21
C LYS A 48 -8.10 14.65 12.46
N PHE A 49 -7.11 13.86 12.04
CA PHE A 49 -5.71 14.24 12.15
C PHE A 49 -5.39 15.47 11.32
N GLN A 50 -5.87 15.56 10.08
CA GLN A 50 -5.65 16.73 9.23
C GLN A 50 -6.22 18.02 9.84
N LYS A 51 -7.41 17.94 10.48
CA LYS A 51 -7.98 19.07 11.23
C LYS A 51 -7.12 19.44 12.45
N LEU A 52 -6.65 18.44 13.18
CA LEU A 52 -5.75 18.64 14.33
C LEU A 52 -4.44 19.31 13.91
N ASP A 53 -3.77 18.79 12.88
CA ASP A 53 -2.49 19.32 12.38
C ASP A 53 -2.66 20.75 11.83
N THR A 54 -3.76 21.03 11.14
CA THR A 54 -4.08 22.40 10.71
C THR A 54 -4.23 23.34 11.91
N CYS A 55 -4.94 22.90 12.95
CA CYS A 55 -5.13 23.69 14.17
C CYS A 55 -3.79 23.88 14.93
N GLN A 56 -2.95 22.84 15.00
CA GLN A 56 -1.60 22.91 15.57
C GLN A 56 -0.75 23.95 14.84
N ASN A 57 -0.68 23.89 13.51
CA ASN A 57 0.08 24.85 12.69
C ASN A 57 -0.41 26.30 12.89
N LEU A 58 -1.72 26.51 13.07
CA LEU A 58 -2.28 27.83 13.38
C LEU A 58 -1.85 28.31 14.77
N VAL A 59 -1.87 27.45 15.79
CA VAL A 59 -1.39 27.80 17.13
C VAL A 59 0.11 28.13 17.09
N SER A 60 0.93 27.27 16.47
CA SER A 60 2.38 27.49 16.34
C SER A 60 2.69 28.82 15.65
N LYS A 61 1.96 29.14 14.56
CA LYS A 61 2.12 30.44 13.87
C LYS A 61 1.84 31.62 14.78
N GLN A 62 0.79 31.56 15.61
CA GLN A 62 0.47 32.65 16.52
C GLN A 62 1.44 32.75 17.70
N LEU A 63 1.93 31.63 18.22
CA LEU A 63 2.94 31.62 19.29
C LEU A 63 4.25 32.28 18.83
N LEU A 64 4.65 32.08 17.57
CA LEU A 64 5.82 32.73 16.99
C LEU A 64 5.70 34.26 16.89
N GLU A 65 4.48 34.79 16.84
CA GLU A 65 4.22 36.24 16.81
C GLU A 65 4.28 36.88 18.21
N LEU A 66 4.28 36.08 19.28
CA LEU A 66 4.34 36.54 20.67
C LEU A 66 5.78 36.65 21.17
N LYS A 67 6.11 37.78 21.82
CA LYS A 67 7.48 38.08 22.28
C LYS A 67 8.00 37.15 23.39
N ASP A 68 7.11 36.60 24.20
CA ASP A 68 7.46 35.82 25.40
C ASP A 68 6.93 34.38 25.38
N ALA A 69 6.74 33.81 24.17
CA ALA A 69 6.13 32.48 24.00
C ALA A 69 7.12 31.40 23.52
N ALA A 70 8.44 31.65 23.58
CA ALA A 70 9.43 30.73 23.04
C ALA A 70 9.39 29.34 23.71
N GLN A 71 9.33 29.28 25.04
CA GLN A 71 9.24 28.01 25.75
C GLN A 71 7.90 27.31 25.47
N GLU A 72 6.80 28.06 25.51
CA GLU A 72 5.47 27.52 25.23
C GLU A 72 5.38 26.96 23.80
N TYR A 73 6.03 27.60 22.82
CA TYR A 73 6.12 27.09 21.46
C TYR A 73 6.88 25.76 21.40
N LEU A 74 8.00 25.63 22.13
CA LEU A 74 8.79 24.40 22.13
C LEU A 74 8.02 23.23 22.76
N ASP A 75 7.43 23.45 23.93
CA ASP A 75 6.61 22.43 24.61
C ASP A 75 5.43 22.01 23.72
N ASP A 76 4.80 22.98 23.05
CA ASP A 76 3.68 22.73 22.15
C ASP A 76 4.06 21.96 20.87
N MET A 77 5.26 22.23 20.35
CA MET A 77 5.82 21.54 19.20
C MET A 77 6.11 20.07 19.55
N GLU A 78 6.69 19.80 20.72
CA GLU A 78 6.93 18.44 21.21
C GLU A 78 5.61 17.65 21.34
N ASP A 79 4.58 18.26 21.94
CA ASP A 79 3.24 17.66 22.02
C ASP A 79 2.66 17.35 20.62
N ALA A 80 2.91 18.21 19.63
CA ALA A 80 2.42 18.00 18.27
C ALA A 80 3.18 16.91 17.52
N GLU A 81 4.49 16.75 17.77
CA GLU A 81 5.29 15.65 17.25
C GLU A 81 4.82 14.31 17.82
N ASN A 82 4.52 14.24 19.12
CA ASN A 82 3.93 13.06 19.73
C ASN A 82 2.59 12.66 19.06
N ASP A 83 1.72 13.62 18.73
CA ASP A 83 0.48 13.34 18.00
C ASP A 83 0.75 12.81 16.58
N ARG A 84 1.78 13.34 15.89
CA ARG A 84 2.22 12.90 14.54
C ARG A 84 2.76 11.48 14.55
N ASP A 85 3.59 11.15 15.53
CA ASP A 85 4.17 9.80 15.64
C ASP A 85 3.09 8.75 15.83
N HIS A 86 2.13 9.00 16.74
CA HIS A 86 0.97 8.11 16.91
C HIS A 86 0.13 7.99 15.63
N TYR A 87 -0.03 9.07 14.86
CA TYR A 87 -0.74 9.03 13.58
C TYR A 87 -0.02 8.14 12.57
N ILE A 88 1.29 8.31 12.41
CA ILE A 88 2.12 7.54 11.46
C ILE A 88 2.13 6.07 11.85
N GLU A 89 2.31 5.76 13.13
CA GLU A 89 2.28 4.40 13.66
C GLU A 89 0.94 3.72 13.35
N MET A 90 -0.17 4.39 13.66
CA MET A 90 -1.49 3.81 13.42
C MET A 90 -1.81 3.65 11.94
N CYS A 91 -1.44 4.61 11.09
CA CYS A 91 -1.58 4.44 9.64
C CYS A 91 -0.81 3.20 9.15
N SER A 92 0.42 3.02 9.63
CA SER A 92 1.26 1.88 9.28
C SER A 92 0.63 0.55 9.72
N ARG A 93 0.09 0.49 10.95
CA ARG A 93 -0.63 -0.69 11.48
C ARG A 93 -1.86 -1.03 10.64
N ILE A 94 -2.67 -0.03 10.26
CA ILE A 94 -3.84 -0.23 9.40
C ILE A 94 -3.42 -0.74 8.02
N ASP A 95 -2.40 -0.14 7.40
CA ASP A 95 -1.93 -0.52 6.06
C ASP A 95 -1.33 -1.91 6.03
N LEU A 96 -0.61 -2.29 7.08
CA LEU A 96 -0.13 -3.65 7.25
C LEU A 96 -1.29 -4.63 7.36
N LYS A 97 -2.32 -4.33 8.17
CA LYS A 97 -3.51 -5.18 8.29
C LYS A 97 -4.26 -5.33 6.97
N ILE A 98 -4.44 -4.24 6.22
CA ILE A 98 -5.06 -4.29 4.89
C ILE A 98 -4.26 -5.20 3.96
N ARG A 99 -2.93 -5.06 3.94
CA ARG A 99 -2.06 -5.92 3.13
C ARG A 99 -2.17 -7.39 3.50
N GLU A 100 -2.18 -7.73 4.80
CA GLU A 100 -2.38 -9.12 5.26
C GLU A 100 -3.72 -9.70 4.78
N THR A 101 -4.79 -8.91 4.78
CA THR A 101 -6.12 -9.38 4.37
C THR A 101 -6.30 -9.48 2.85
N VAL A 102 -5.62 -8.63 2.07
CA VAL A 102 -5.61 -8.70 0.59
C VAL A 102 -4.60 -9.73 0.08
N ALA A 103 -3.68 -10.17 0.95
CA ALA A 103 -2.81 -11.30 0.71
C ALA A 103 -3.29 -12.56 1.49
N PRO A 104 -4.45 -13.17 1.19
CA PRO A 104 -4.66 -14.54 1.61
C PRO A 104 -3.61 -15.42 0.93
N THR A 105 -2.64 -15.87 1.73
CA THR A 105 -1.76 -17.02 1.49
C THR A 105 -0.83 -16.96 0.28
N GLU A 106 0.46 -17.20 0.52
CA GLU A 106 1.43 -17.65 -0.48
C GLU A 106 1.08 -19.03 -1.13
N THR A 107 -0.18 -19.49 -1.03
CA THR A 107 -0.70 -20.71 -1.68
C THR A 107 -1.81 -20.47 -2.69
N GLU A 108 -2.18 -19.22 -3.01
CA GLU A 108 -2.94 -18.95 -4.24
C GLU A 108 -2.04 -18.29 -5.27
N ASN A 109 -1.49 -19.17 -6.13
CA ASN A 109 -1.08 -18.90 -7.50
C ASN A 109 -1.47 -17.49 -7.97
N ARG A 110 -0.48 -16.58 -8.06
CA ARG A 110 -0.50 -15.60 -9.15
C ARG A 110 -0.71 -16.43 -10.41
N LYS A 111 -1.95 -16.52 -10.90
CA LYS A 111 -2.24 -17.11 -12.19
C LYS A 111 -1.33 -16.37 -13.16
N SER A 112 -0.38 -17.09 -13.75
CA SER A 112 0.51 -16.49 -14.72
C SER A 112 -0.36 -15.87 -15.81
N CYS A 113 0.04 -14.71 -16.33
CA CYS A 113 -0.64 -14.10 -17.48
C CYS A 113 -0.44 -14.91 -18.77
N LEU A 114 0.37 -15.98 -18.72
CA LEU A 114 0.56 -16.90 -19.83
C LEU A 114 -0.55 -17.95 -19.86
N PRO A 115 -1.02 -18.35 -21.05
CA PRO A 115 -1.92 -19.49 -21.20
C PRO A 115 -1.35 -20.77 -20.59
N GLU A 116 -2.21 -21.62 -20.03
CA GLU A 116 -1.84 -22.87 -19.36
C GLU A 116 -0.96 -23.77 -20.25
N GLU A 117 -1.26 -23.85 -21.54
CA GLU A 117 -0.50 -24.62 -22.53
C GLU A 117 0.97 -24.19 -22.60
N ILE A 118 1.21 -22.88 -22.55
CA ILE A 118 2.54 -22.28 -22.61
C ILE A 118 3.30 -22.55 -21.32
N LEU A 119 2.61 -22.50 -20.18
CA LEU A 119 3.18 -22.86 -18.88
C LEU A 119 3.60 -24.32 -18.86
N VAL A 120 2.70 -25.23 -19.21
CA VAL A 120 2.98 -26.67 -19.24
C VAL A 120 4.14 -27.00 -20.19
N ALA A 121 4.19 -26.37 -21.37
CA ALA A 121 5.29 -26.58 -22.32
C ALA A 121 6.63 -26.03 -21.79
N TRP A 122 6.62 -24.84 -21.17
CA TRP A 122 7.79 -24.26 -20.52
C TRP A 122 8.30 -25.13 -19.38
N GLU A 123 7.42 -25.64 -18.51
CA GLU A 123 7.79 -26.47 -17.38
C GLU A 123 8.37 -27.81 -17.83
N ARG A 124 7.81 -28.44 -18.87
CA ARG A 124 8.36 -29.65 -19.47
C ARG A 124 9.77 -29.43 -20.01
N LYS A 125 9.97 -28.33 -20.74
CA LYS A 125 11.30 -27.96 -21.28
C LYS A 125 12.30 -27.70 -20.16
N ARG A 126 11.89 -26.91 -19.17
CA ARG A 126 12.68 -26.60 -17.97
C ARG A 126 13.10 -27.86 -17.21
N ASN A 127 12.20 -28.83 -17.04
CA ASN A 127 12.48 -30.07 -16.31
C ASN A 127 13.35 -31.06 -17.11
N ALA A 128 13.43 -30.91 -18.43
CA ALA A 128 14.32 -31.70 -19.28
C ALA A 128 15.76 -31.16 -19.30
N GLU A 129 15.96 -29.88 -18.99
CA GLU A 129 17.27 -29.25 -18.86
C GLU A 129 17.84 -29.54 -17.45
N THR A 130 18.70 -30.54 -17.34
CA THR A 130 19.33 -30.95 -16.07
C THR A 130 20.16 -29.81 -15.45
N ASP A 131 19.59 -29.18 -14.42
CA ASP A 131 20.21 -28.38 -13.35
C ASP A 131 21.21 -27.26 -13.71
N ALA A 132 21.03 -26.61 -14.86
CA ALA A 132 21.72 -25.34 -15.11
C ALA A 132 20.93 -24.19 -14.44
N LYS A 133 21.52 -23.53 -13.43
CA LYS A 133 21.05 -22.27 -12.82
C LYS A 133 20.60 -21.20 -13.83
N GLY A 134 21.05 -21.28 -15.09
CA GLY A 134 20.65 -20.42 -16.19
C GLY A 134 19.22 -20.60 -16.73
N SER A 135 18.60 -21.78 -16.60
CA SER A 135 17.27 -22.08 -17.20
C SER A 135 16.12 -21.27 -16.56
N ARG A 136 16.36 -20.67 -15.37
CA ARG A 136 15.38 -19.88 -14.63
C ARG A 136 15.41 -18.37 -14.94
N THR A 137 16.22 -17.92 -15.90
CA THR A 137 16.26 -16.49 -16.23
C THR A 137 15.10 -16.09 -17.14
N LEU A 138 14.69 -14.81 -17.03
CA LEU A 138 13.69 -14.22 -17.91
C LEU A 138 14.07 -14.33 -19.40
N GLU A 139 15.37 -14.29 -19.71
CA GLU A 139 15.88 -14.41 -21.08
C GLU A 139 15.56 -15.78 -21.71
N HIS A 140 15.66 -16.87 -20.94
CA HIS A 140 15.31 -18.20 -21.44
C HIS A 140 13.80 -18.33 -21.69
N LEU A 141 12.98 -17.77 -20.79
CA LEU A 141 11.53 -17.72 -20.99
C LEU A 141 11.17 -16.89 -22.24
N MET A 142 11.75 -15.70 -22.42
CA MET A 142 11.52 -14.87 -23.61
C MET A 142 11.96 -15.58 -24.89
N THR A 143 13.09 -16.29 -24.86
CA THR A 143 13.58 -17.06 -26.01
C THR A 143 12.62 -18.21 -26.35
N PHE A 144 12.14 -18.94 -25.35
CA PHE A 144 11.14 -19.98 -25.53
C PHE A 144 9.84 -19.44 -26.17
N LEU A 145 9.30 -18.33 -25.64
CA LEU A 145 8.07 -17.72 -26.16
C LEU A 145 8.24 -17.29 -27.63
N ARG A 146 9.38 -16.72 -28.00
CA ARG A 146 9.68 -16.33 -29.40
C ARG A 146 9.68 -17.55 -30.31
N LEU A 147 10.31 -18.65 -29.90
CA LEU A 147 10.36 -19.88 -30.70
C LEU A 147 8.96 -20.50 -30.86
N GLU A 148 8.13 -20.47 -29.83
CA GLU A 148 6.76 -21.00 -29.89
C GLU A 148 5.87 -20.17 -30.83
N VAL A 149 6.00 -18.84 -30.81
CA VAL A 149 5.29 -17.95 -31.76
C VAL A 149 5.73 -18.25 -33.19
N LEU A 150 7.03 -18.30 -33.45
CA LEU A 150 7.58 -18.62 -34.77
C LEU A 150 7.14 -20.02 -35.25
N GLY A 151 7.12 -21.01 -34.35
CA GLY A 151 6.63 -22.36 -34.66
C GLY A 151 5.15 -22.36 -35.07
N LYS A 152 4.30 -21.62 -34.35
CA LYS A 152 2.87 -21.49 -34.69
C LYS A 152 2.66 -20.80 -36.03
N GLU A 153 3.41 -19.73 -36.30
CA GLU A 153 3.38 -19.02 -37.59
C GLU A 153 3.81 -19.93 -38.75
N MET A 154 4.89 -20.70 -38.57
CA MET A 154 5.37 -21.66 -39.56
C MET A 154 4.34 -22.76 -39.85
N VAL A 155 3.66 -23.27 -38.82
CA VAL A 155 2.57 -24.25 -38.97
C VAL A 155 1.38 -23.63 -39.70
N GLN A 156 1.03 -22.38 -39.40
CA GLN A 156 -0.03 -21.67 -40.13
C GLN A 156 0.34 -21.44 -41.59
N LEU A 157 1.58 -21.03 -41.88
CA LEU A 157 2.08 -20.84 -43.24
C LEU A 157 1.99 -22.15 -44.06
N ALA A 158 2.45 -23.26 -43.48
CA ALA A 158 2.34 -24.58 -44.11
C ALA A 158 0.88 -24.98 -44.37
N LYS A 159 -0.04 -24.70 -43.43
CA LYS A 159 -1.48 -24.97 -43.59
C LYS A 159 -2.15 -24.07 -44.63
N SER A 160 -1.70 -22.82 -44.77
CA SER A 160 -2.18 -21.89 -45.80
C SER A 160 -1.64 -22.20 -47.20
N GLY A 161 -0.75 -23.18 -47.32
CA GLY A 161 -0.27 -23.71 -48.60
C GLY A 161 0.69 -22.78 -49.34
N PHE A 162 1.64 -22.14 -48.63
CA PHE A 162 2.65 -21.21 -49.17
C PHE A 162 2.06 -20.33 -50.27
N GLY A 163 1.38 -19.25 -49.86
CA GLY A 163 0.66 -18.32 -50.74
C GLY A 163 1.24 -18.28 -52.15
N THR A 164 0.41 -18.65 -53.11
CA THR A 164 0.76 -18.72 -54.53
C THR A 164 1.48 -17.44 -54.93
N PRO A 165 2.65 -17.49 -55.61
CA PRO A 165 3.24 -16.29 -56.17
C PRO A 165 2.25 -15.68 -57.16
N ILE A 166 2.07 -14.36 -57.08
CA ILE A 166 1.27 -13.54 -58.01
C ILE A 166 1.73 -13.78 -59.44
#